data_AF-A0A2G9YD21-F1
#
_entry.id   AF-A0A2G9YD21-F1
#
_cell.length_a   1.000
_cell.length_b   1.000
_cell.length_c   1.000
_cell.angle_alpha   90.00
_cell.angle_beta   90.00
_cell.angle_gamma   90.00
#
_symmetry.space_group_name_H-M   'P 1'
#
loop_
_entity.id
_entity.type
_entity.pdbx_description
1 polymer ?
#
loop_
_entity_poly.entity_id
_entity_poly.type
_entity_poly.pdbx_seq_one_letter_code
_entity_poly.pdbx_strand_id
1 'polypeptide(L)'
;QILQSKFLPDSIEDVPTGVKGADLIQIVRTEFGQKHGVILWESKNTKTWSDDWLKKLKEDQGRAKADVAILVSKTLPDGLENFGQIKGVWVASRAFILPLAHIIRRHLIEISGIKQSLENRGEKIEQLYNYISGTQFKNHIENMVLSFVSMKEDLETEKRSTQRLWSKREKELEGVIINISGVYGDLQGIVGVSLPQIKSLEVPALESGEKTK
;
A
#
# COMPACT_ATOMS: atom_id res chain seq x y z
N GLN A 1 9.27 -7.13 2.41
CA GLN A 1 9.51 -6.10 3.45
C GLN A 1 8.22 -5.46 4.00
N ILE A 2 7.42 -4.73 3.22
CA ILE A 2 6.21 -4.04 3.74
C ILE A 2 5.24 -5.02 4.43
N LEU A 3 4.90 -6.13 3.77
CA LEU A 3 4.01 -7.15 4.36
C LEU A 3 4.60 -7.76 5.64
N GLN A 4 5.90 -8.06 5.65
CA GLN A 4 6.58 -8.71 6.77
C GLN A 4 6.62 -7.82 8.02
N SER A 5 6.83 -6.51 7.82
CA SER A 5 6.77 -5.54 8.93
C SER A 5 5.37 -5.36 9.51
N LYS A 6 4.32 -5.54 8.70
CA LYS A 6 2.93 -5.32 9.11
C LYS A 6 2.27 -6.58 9.70
N PHE A 7 2.68 -7.75 9.22
CA PHE A 7 2.11 -9.05 9.60
C PHE A 7 3.21 -9.96 10.16
N LEU A 8 3.77 -9.56 11.31
CA LEU A 8 4.88 -10.26 11.97
C LEU A 8 4.66 -11.78 12.17
N PRO A 9 3.44 -12.26 12.47
CA PRO A 9 3.24 -13.71 12.63
C PRO A 9 3.32 -14.50 11.32
N ASP A 10 3.15 -13.87 10.16
CA ASP A 10 3.13 -14.56 8.88
C ASP A 10 4.52 -15.00 8.43
N SER A 11 4.58 -16.15 7.74
CA SER A 11 5.76 -16.47 6.93
C SER A 11 5.61 -15.79 5.57
N ILE A 12 6.63 -15.07 5.13
CA ILE A 12 6.65 -14.44 3.81
C ILE A 12 7.94 -14.85 3.13
N GLU A 13 7.79 -15.58 2.03
CA GLU A 13 8.88 -16.23 1.31
C GLU A 13 8.85 -15.79 -0.16
N ASP A 14 10.02 -15.42 -0.68
CA ASP A 14 10.19 -15.18 -2.11
C ASP A 14 10.09 -16.50 -2.86
N VAL A 15 9.43 -16.51 -4.02
CA VAL A 15 9.53 -17.67 -4.91
C VAL A 15 10.90 -17.62 -5.61
N PRO A 16 11.72 -18.68 -5.53
CA PRO A 16 13.09 -18.65 -6.05
C PRO A 16 13.16 -18.29 -7.54
N THR A 17 14.11 -17.44 -7.91
CA THR A 17 14.34 -17.05 -9.30
C THR A 17 14.63 -18.28 -10.16
N GLY A 18 13.89 -18.44 -11.27
CA GLY A 18 14.00 -19.61 -12.17
C GLY A 18 12.98 -20.72 -11.89
N VAL A 19 12.27 -20.67 -10.77
CA VAL A 19 11.07 -21.48 -10.53
C VAL A 19 9.86 -20.74 -11.10
N LYS A 20 9.00 -21.44 -11.85
CA LYS A 20 7.73 -20.87 -12.31
C LYS A 20 6.82 -20.63 -11.11
N GLY A 21 6.51 -19.38 -10.81
CA GLY A 21 5.55 -19.00 -9.79
C GLY A 21 5.44 -17.49 -9.68
N ALA A 22 4.53 -17.04 -8.81
CA ALA A 22 4.36 -15.62 -8.53
C ALA A 22 5.52 -15.06 -7.71
N ASP A 23 5.57 -13.76 -7.47
CA ASP A 23 6.69 -13.13 -6.74
C ASP A 23 6.82 -13.60 -5.27
N LEU A 24 5.73 -13.67 -4.49
CA LEU A 24 5.78 -13.99 -3.06
C LEU A 24 4.70 -14.99 -2.63
N ILE A 25 5.03 -15.80 -1.63
CA ILE A 25 4.08 -16.63 -0.87
C ILE A 25 4.00 -16.10 0.55
N GLN A 26 2.78 -15.80 1.01
CA GLN A 26 2.49 -15.43 2.38
C GLN A 26 1.67 -16.52 3.05
N ILE A 27 2.22 -17.15 4.09
CA ILE A 27 1.50 -18.10 4.94
C ILE A 27 0.89 -17.32 6.09
N VAL A 28 -0.44 -17.24 6.11
CA VAL A 28 -1.19 -16.54 7.15
C VAL A 28 -1.15 -17.32 8.44
N ARG A 29 -0.69 -16.69 9.52
CA ARG A 29 -0.65 -17.28 10.86
C ARG A 29 -1.25 -16.38 11.93
N THR A 30 -1.73 -16.97 13.02
CA THR A 30 -2.08 -16.21 14.23
C THR A 30 -0.84 -16.02 15.12
N GLU A 31 -0.95 -15.19 16.15
CA GLU A 31 0.11 -14.97 17.16
C GLU A 31 0.57 -16.29 17.82
N PHE A 32 -0.31 -17.30 17.86
CA PHE A 32 0.00 -18.64 18.37
C PHE A 32 0.69 -19.56 17.34
N GLY A 33 1.06 -19.02 16.16
CA GLY A 33 1.79 -19.73 15.11
C GLY A 33 0.96 -20.70 14.26
N GLN A 34 -0.35 -20.82 14.52
CA GLN A 34 -1.24 -21.70 13.75
C GLN A 34 -1.42 -21.17 12.33
N LYS A 35 -1.43 -22.06 11.34
CA LYS A 35 -1.63 -21.73 9.92
C LYS A 35 -3.12 -21.62 9.59
N HIS A 36 -3.50 -20.53 8.94
CA HIS A 36 -4.90 -20.23 8.58
C HIS A 36 -5.14 -20.08 7.07
N GLY A 37 -4.09 -20.00 6.25
CA GLY A 37 -4.20 -19.97 4.80
C GLY A 37 -2.92 -19.56 4.11
N VAL A 38 -2.95 -19.50 2.79
CA VAL A 38 -1.83 -19.11 1.93
C VAL A 38 -2.32 -18.09 0.90
N ILE A 39 -1.62 -16.96 0.84
CA ILE A 39 -1.83 -15.90 -0.15
C ILE A 39 -0.64 -15.90 -1.10
N LEU A 40 -0.93 -16.00 -2.40
CA LEU A 40 0.06 -15.88 -3.46
C LEU A 40 0.02 -14.44 -4.01
N TRP A 41 1.18 -13.80 -4.08
CA TRP A 41 1.31 -12.41 -4.52
C TRP A 41 2.12 -12.30 -5.79
N GLU A 42 1.63 -11.50 -6.73
CA GLU A 42 2.33 -11.10 -7.95
C GLU A 42 2.38 -9.59 -8.04
N SER A 43 3.48 -9.03 -8.53
CA SER A 43 3.64 -7.61 -8.81
C SER A 43 3.94 -7.34 -10.28
N LYS A 44 3.24 -6.36 -10.85
CA LYS A 44 3.49 -5.86 -12.21
C LYS A 44 3.73 -4.36 -12.19
N ASN A 45 4.88 -3.97 -12.73
CA ASN A 45 5.27 -2.57 -12.86
C ASN A 45 5.46 -2.19 -14.34
N THR A 46 4.43 -2.45 -15.15
CA THR A 46 4.41 -2.11 -16.58
C THR A 46 3.42 -0.97 -16.83
N LYS A 47 3.52 -0.33 -18.00
CA LYS A 47 2.62 0.77 -18.40
C LYS A 47 1.29 0.26 -18.98
N THR A 48 1.29 -0.93 -19.56
CA THR A 48 0.14 -1.56 -20.19
C THR A 48 -0.34 -2.74 -19.37
N TRP A 49 -1.65 -2.88 -19.21
CA TRP A 49 -2.29 -4.04 -18.60
C TRP A 49 -2.26 -5.24 -19.56
N SER A 50 -2.18 -6.46 -19.02
CA SER A 50 -2.38 -7.69 -19.78
C SER A 50 -3.21 -8.70 -19.01
N ASP A 51 -4.31 -9.13 -19.62
CA ASP A 51 -5.20 -10.15 -19.07
C ASP A 51 -4.51 -11.51 -18.86
N ASP A 52 -3.43 -11.79 -19.60
CA ASP A 52 -2.65 -13.02 -19.45
C ASP A 52 -2.00 -13.15 -18.07
N TRP A 53 -1.78 -12.03 -17.36
CA TRP A 53 -1.28 -12.08 -15.98
C TRP A 53 -2.26 -12.78 -15.05
N LEU A 54 -3.57 -12.56 -15.22
CA LEU A 54 -4.59 -13.20 -14.41
C LEU A 54 -4.60 -14.72 -14.64
N LYS A 55 -4.46 -15.14 -15.90
CA LYS A 55 -4.42 -16.56 -16.27
C LYS A 55 -3.18 -17.24 -15.67
N LYS A 56 -1.99 -16.67 -15.88
CA LYS A 56 -0.73 -17.20 -15.33
C LYS A 56 -0.78 -17.30 -13.81
N LEU A 57 -1.24 -16.24 -13.15
CA LEU A 57 -1.33 -16.22 -11.70
C LEU A 57 -2.35 -17.23 -11.15
N LYS A 58 -3.45 -17.51 -11.86
CA LYS A 58 -4.37 -18.59 -11.49
C LYS A 58 -3.74 -19.97 -11.61
N GLU A 59 -2.95 -20.22 -12.65
CA GLU A 59 -2.21 -21.47 -12.78
C GLU A 59 -1.18 -21.63 -11.65
N ASP A 60 -0.45 -20.55 -11.34
CA ASP A 60 0.53 -20.51 -10.26
C ASP A 60 -0.15 -20.70 -8.89
N GLN A 61 -1.33 -20.12 -8.68
CA GLN A 61 -2.16 -20.33 -7.49
C GLN A 61 -2.46 -21.82 -7.28
N GLY A 62 -2.86 -22.52 -8.34
CA GLY A 62 -3.13 -23.95 -8.30
C GLY A 62 -1.90 -24.77 -7.94
N ARG A 63 -0.74 -24.47 -8.56
CA ARG A 63 0.53 -25.18 -8.27
C ARG A 63 1.01 -24.94 -6.84
N ALA A 64 0.90 -23.71 -6.35
CA ALA A 64 1.27 -23.34 -4.98
C ALA A 64 0.25 -23.80 -3.94
N LYS A 65 -0.91 -24.34 -4.37
CA LYS A 65 -2.06 -24.67 -3.51
C LYS A 65 -2.45 -23.49 -2.60
N ALA A 66 -2.38 -22.28 -3.16
CA ALA A 66 -2.69 -21.06 -2.42
C ALA A 66 -4.20 -20.81 -2.39
N ASP A 67 -4.72 -20.41 -1.23
CA ASP A 67 -6.14 -20.13 -1.02
C ASP A 67 -6.59 -18.88 -1.79
N VAL A 68 -5.71 -17.88 -1.86
CA VAL A 68 -5.99 -16.60 -2.50
C VAL A 68 -4.81 -16.17 -3.38
N ALA A 69 -5.11 -15.57 -4.53
CA ALA A 69 -4.13 -14.94 -5.40
C ALA A 69 -4.38 -13.43 -5.52
N ILE A 70 -3.33 -12.64 -5.36
CA ILE A 70 -3.37 -11.18 -5.42
C ILE A 70 -2.33 -10.68 -6.43
N LEU A 71 -2.81 -9.91 -7.40
CA LEU A 71 -2.01 -9.21 -8.38
C LEU A 71 -1.97 -7.71 -8.05
N VAL A 72 -0.79 -7.22 -7.72
CA VAL A 72 -0.53 -5.80 -7.48
C VAL A 72 0.04 -5.19 -8.75
N SER A 73 -0.65 -4.23 -9.35
CA SER A 73 -0.20 -3.63 -10.60
C SER A 73 -0.16 -2.11 -10.55
N LYS A 74 0.78 -1.51 -11.28
CA LYS A 74 0.83 -0.05 -11.51
C LYS A 74 -0.31 0.40 -12.44
N THR A 75 -0.55 -0.34 -13.51
CA THR A 75 -1.67 -0.10 -14.44
C THR A 75 -2.77 -1.10 -14.14
N LEU A 76 -4.01 -0.63 -14.03
CA LEU A 76 -5.19 -1.47 -13.78
C LEU A 76 -5.99 -1.65 -15.09
N PRO A 77 -6.82 -2.71 -15.21
CA PRO A 77 -7.72 -2.87 -16.33
C PRO A 77 -8.83 -1.81 -16.32
N ASP A 78 -9.46 -1.60 -17.47
CA ASP A 78 -10.59 -0.69 -17.60
C ASP A 78 -11.72 -1.07 -16.64
N GLY A 79 -12.31 -0.07 -16.00
CA GLY A 79 -13.37 -0.24 -15.01
C GLY A 79 -12.90 -0.60 -13.59
N LEU A 80 -11.58 -0.71 -13.35
CA LEU A 80 -11.02 -0.93 -12.02
C LEU A 80 -10.17 0.26 -11.55
N GLU A 81 -10.69 1.05 -10.62
CA GLU A 81 -9.98 2.24 -10.13
C GLU A 81 -8.92 1.95 -9.05
N ASN A 82 -9.22 1.05 -8.10
CA ASN A 82 -8.42 0.90 -6.88
C ASN A 82 -8.02 -0.56 -6.65
N PHE A 83 -9.01 -1.39 -6.37
CA PHE A 83 -8.86 -2.83 -6.23
C PHE A 83 -10.21 -3.52 -6.45
N GLY A 84 -10.17 -4.82 -6.75
CA GLY A 84 -11.36 -5.63 -6.97
C GLY A 84 -10.99 -7.03 -7.39
N GLN A 85 -11.98 -7.89 -7.58
CA GLN A 85 -11.75 -9.27 -7.99
C GLN A 85 -12.10 -9.45 -9.47
N ILE A 86 -11.16 -9.96 -10.26
CA ILE A 86 -11.32 -10.22 -11.69
C ILE A 86 -10.91 -11.65 -11.96
N LYS A 87 -11.81 -12.46 -12.54
CA LYS A 87 -11.58 -13.88 -12.87
C LYS A 87 -11.02 -14.67 -11.65
N GLY A 88 -11.51 -14.35 -10.45
CA GLY A 88 -11.13 -14.98 -9.19
C GLY A 88 -9.75 -14.57 -8.64
N VAL A 89 -9.07 -13.60 -9.24
CA VAL A 89 -7.83 -12.99 -8.74
C VAL A 89 -8.14 -11.63 -8.17
N TRP A 90 -7.62 -11.31 -7.00
CA TRP A 90 -7.69 -9.95 -6.48
C TRP A 90 -6.67 -9.08 -7.20
N VAL A 91 -7.12 -8.00 -7.81
CA VAL A 91 -6.26 -7.03 -8.48
C VAL A 91 -6.29 -5.74 -7.67
N ALA A 92 -5.13 -5.14 -7.41
CA ALA A 92 -5.03 -3.91 -6.64
C ALA A 92 -3.90 -3.00 -7.11
N SER A 93 -4.08 -1.69 -6.94
CA SER A 93 -2.96 -0.76 -7.04
C SER A 93 -2.08 -0.83 -5.78
N ARG A 94 -0.83 -0.35 -5.90
CA ARG A 94 0.16 -0.42 -4.82
C ARG A 94 -0.31 0.23 -3.50
N ALA A 95 -1.17 1.25 -3.56
CA ALA A 95 -1.71 1.91 -2.37
C ALA A 95 -2.60 0.99 -1.52
N PHE A 96 -3.18 -0.06 -2.12
CA PHE A 96 -4.14 -0.95 -1.47
C PHE A 96 -3.55 -2.29 -1.01
N ILE A 97 -2.23 -2.49 -1.14
CA ILE A 97 -1.57 -3.74 -0.70
C ILE A 97 -1.91 -4.05 0.77
N LEU A 98 -1.69 -3.10 1.68
CA LEU A 98 -1.87 -3.32 3.11
C LEU A 98 -3.35 -3.46 3.52
N PRO A 99 -4.26 -2.57 3.10
CA PRO A 99 -5.69 -2.75 3.38
C PRO A 99 -6.22 -4.09 2.87
N LEU A 100 -5.88 -4.45 1.62
CA LEU A 100 -6.35 -5.69 1.01
C LEU A 100 -5.78 -6.93 1.70
N ALA A 101 -4.47 -6.92 2.01
CA ALA A 101 -3.83 -7.97 2.78
C ALA A 101 -4.54 -8.17 4.13
N HIS A 102 -4.85 -7.08 4.84
CA HIS A 102 -5.51 -7.16 6.15
C HIS A 102 -6.88 -7.82 6.08
N ILE A 103 -7.71 -7.42 5.10
CA ILE A 103 -9.05 -8.01 4.89
C ILE A 103 -8.94 -9.49 4.58
N ILE A 104 -8.12 -9.85 3.60
CA ILE A 104 -7.98 -11.25 3.15
C ILE A 104 -7.42 -12.11 4.28
N ARG A 105 -6.44 -11.61 5.03
CA ARG A 105 -5.82 -12.31 6.15
C ARG A 105 -6.85 -12.60 7.25
N ARG A 106 -7.66 -11.59 7.63
CA ARG A 106 -8.74 -11.77 8.60
C ARG A 106 -9.78 -12.77 8.11
N HIS A 107 -10.18 -12.68 6.84
CA HIS A 107 -11.13 -13.61 6.23
C HIS A 107 -10.63 -15.07 6.24
N LEU A 108 -9.35 -15.29 5.94
CA LEU A 108 -8.73 -16.62 6.01
C LEU A 108 -8.71 -17.16 7.44
N ILE A 109 -8.39 -16.32 8.43
CA ILE A 109 -8.42 -16.71 9.86
C ILE A 109 -9.84 -17.07 10.30
N GLU A 110 -10.85 -16.26 9.96
CA GLU A 110 -12.25 -16.53 10.29
C GLU A 110 -12.74 -17.84 9.65
N ILE A 111 -12.53 -18.03 8.35
CA ILE A 111 -12.96 -19.24 7.64
C ILE A 111 -12.28 -20.49 8.20
N SER A 112 -10.97 -20.44 8.41
CA SER A 112 -10.23 -21.60 8.92
C SER A 112 -10.58 -21.89 10.39
N GLY A 113 -10.84 -20.87 11.21
CA GLY A 113 -11.35 -21.05 12.57
C GLY A 113 -12.73 -21.73 12.59
N ILE A 114 -13.63 -21.32 11.67
CA ILE A 114 -14.91 -21.99 11.48
C ILE A 114 -14.68 -23.45 11.05
N LYS A 115 -13.85 -23.72 10.03
CA LYS A 115 -13.54 -25.08 9.57
C LYS A 115 -12.98 -25.97 10.69
N GLN A 116 -12.02 -25.47 11.49
CA GLN A 116 -11.46 -26.20 12.62
C GLN A 116 -12.49 -26.45 13.73
N SER A 117 -13.42 -25.51 13.96
CA SER A 117 -14.53 -25.70 14.90
C SER A 117 -15.53 -26.76 14.42
N LEU A 118 -15.70 -26.88 13.10
CA LEU A 118 -16.57 -27.86 12.43
C LEU A 118 -15.93 -29.26 12.40
N GLU A 119 -14.61 -29.36 12.20
CA GLU A 119 -13.88 -30.64 12.26
C GLU A 119 -13.89 -31.25 13.67
N ASN A 120 -13.96 -30.42 14.71
CA ASN A 120 -14.04 -30.86 16.10
C ASN A 120 -15.46 -31.21 16.57
N ARG A 121 -16.51 -30.99 15.77
CA ARG A 121 -17.90 -31.33 16.10
C ARG A 121 -18.64 -31.85 14.87
N GLY A 122 -18.74 -33.16 14.75
CA GLY A 122 -19.31 -33.88 13.61
C GLY A 122 -20.80 -33.70 13.30
N GLU A 123 -21.42 -32.55 13.51
CA GLU A 123 -22.83 -32.34 13.16
C GLU A 123 -23.17 -30.96 12.55
N LYS A 124 -23.70 -31.06 11.32
CA LYS A 124 -24.75 -30.21 10.69
C LYS A 124 -24.35 -29.00 9.85
N ILE A 125 -24.18 -29.30 8.56
CA ILE A 125 -24.33 -28.45 7.35
C ILE A 125 -25.56 -27.51 7.41
N GLU A 126 -26.59 -27.85 8.19
CA GLU A 126 -27.79 -27.05 8.44
C GLU A 126 -27.49 -25.68 9.11
N GLN A 127 -26.49 -25.60 9.98
CA GLN A 127 -26.11 -24.34 10.64
C GLN A 127 -25.30 -23.42 9.72
N LEU A 128 -24.50 -23.99 8.82
CA LEU A 128 -23.79 -23.25 7.78
C LEU A 128 -24.79 -22.56 6.84
N TYR A 129 -25.87 -23.26 6.50
CA TYR A 129 -26.94 -22.73 5.65
C TYR A 129 -27.66 -21.54 6.32
N ASN A 130 -27.91 -21.61 7.63
CA ASN A 130 -28.57 -20.53 8.38
C ASN A 130 -27.68 -19.30 8.62
N TYR A 131 -26.36 -19.48 8.78
CA TYR A 131 -25.42 -18.37 8.92
C TYR A 131 -25.18 -17.64 7.60
N ILE A 132 -24.97 -18.39 6.51
CA ILE A 132 -24.79 -17.82 5.16
C ILE A 132 -26.07 -17.12 4.68
N SER A 133 -27.25 -17.59 5.11
CA SER A 133 -28.56 -17.04 4.71
C SER A 133 -29.12 -15.98 5.67
N GLY A 134 -28.41 -15.65 6.76
CA GLY A 134 -28.93 -14.79 7.84
C GLY A 134 -28.51 -13.33 7.76
N THR A 135 -29.34 -12.44 8.34
CA THR A 135 -29.12 -10.98 8.51
C THR A 135 -27.75 -10.61 9.10
N GLN A 136 -27.09 -11.55 9.78
CA GLN A 136 -25.76 -11.35 10.37
C GLN A 136 -24.65 -11.15 9.34
N PHE A 137 -24.63 -11.88 8.21
CA PHE A 137 -23.61 -11.68 7.18
C PHE A 137 -23.74 -10.29 6.53
N LYS A 138 -24.99 -9.87 6.26
CA LYS A 138 -25.30 -8.53 5.77
C LYS A 138 -24.82 -7.44 6.75
N ASN A 139 -25.18 -7.56 8.03
CA ASN A 139 -24.75 -6.61 9.05
C ASN A 139 -23.21 -6.58 9.20
N HIS A 140 -22.53 -7.70 9.02
CA HIS A 140 -21.07 -7.76 9.09
C HIS A 140 -20.41 -7.03 7.92
N ILE A 141 -20.94 -7.20 6.70
CA ILE A 141 -20.47 -6.48 5.51
C ILE A 141 -20.77 -4.97 5.64
N GLU A 142 -21.97 -4.61 6.11
CA GLU A 142 -22.35 -3.19 6.32
C GLU A 142 -21.44 -2.52 7.36
N ASN A 143 -21.17 -3.17 8.49
CA ASN A 143 -20.24 -2.65 9.50
C ASN A 143 -18.81 -2.52 8.97
N MET A 144 -18.38 -3.44 8.12
CA MET A 144 -17.06 -3.36 7.50
C MET A 144 -16.97 -2.17 6.53
N VAL A 145 -17.99 -1.96 5.68
CA VAL A 145 -18.06 -0.81 4.76
C VAL A 145 -18.06 0.51 5.53
N LEU A 146 -18.83 0.62 6.62
CA LEU A 146 -18.86 1.81 7.46
C LEU A 146 -17.49 2.12 8.08
N SER A 147 -16.79 1.09 8.55
CA SER A 147 -15.44 1.25 9.10
C SER A 147 -14.44 1.75 8.03
N PHE A 148 -14.58 1.32 6.78
CA PHE A 148 -13.76 1.82 5.66
C PHE A 148 -14.05 3.27 5.29
N VAL A 149 -15.31 3.69 5.33
CA VAL A 149 -15.69 5.08 5.08
C VAL A 149 -15.07 5.99 6.14
N SER A 150 -15.19 5.62 7.42
CA SER A 150 -14.57 6.36 8.53
C SER A 150 -13.05 6.46 8.40
N MET A 151 -12.36 5.35 8.10
CA MET A 151 -10.89 5.39 7.93
C MET A 151 -10.46 6.27 6.75
N LYS A 152 -11.25 6.32 5.67
CA LYS A 152 -10.98 7.21 4.53
C LYS A 152 -11.13 8.68 4.92
N GLU A 153 -12.16 9.02 5.70
CA GLU A 153 -12.39 10.38 6.20
C GLU A 153 -11.27 10.84 7.14
N ASP A 154 -10.82 9.95 8.03
CA ASP A 154 -9.69 10.21 8.92
C ASP A 154 -8.41 10.51 8.13
N LEU A 155 -8.11 9.67 7.12
CA LEU A 155 -6.94 9.86 6.25
C LEU A 155 -6.99 11.19 5.48
N GLU A 156 -8.14 11.56 4.93
CA GLU A 156 -8.30 12.84 4.22
C GLU A 156 -8.21 14.04 5.16
N THR A 157 -8.58 13.87 6.43
CA THR A 157 -8.41 14.89 7.46
C THR A 157 -6.94 15.05 7.84
N GLU A 158 -6.22 13.94 8.00
CA GLU A 158 -4.78 13.91 8.29
C GLU A 158 -3.96 14.52 7.14
N LYS A 159 -4.29 14.23 5.88
CA LYS A 159 -3.65 14.87 4.72
C LYS A 159 -3.82 16.39 4.75
N ARG A 160 -5.05 16.87 5.00
CA ARG A 160 -5.35 18.31 5.04
C ARG A 160 -4.62 19.01 6.19
N SER A 161 -4.54 18.39 7.37
CA SER A 161 -3.80 18.96 8.51
C SER A 161 -2.29 18.99 8.25
N THR A 162 -1.74 17.90 7.69
CA THR A 162 -0.32 17.79 7.35
C THR A 162 0.10 18.80 6.28
N GLN A 163 -0.71 18.98 5.23
CA GLN A 163 -0.45 19.98 4.19
C GLN A 163 -0.38 21.39 4.77
N ARG A 164 -1.30 21.75 5.67
CA ARG A 164 -1.26 23.05 6.36
C ARG A 164 0.01 23.21 7.20
N LEU A 165 0.44 22.15 7.88
CA LEU A 165 1.67 22.14 8.67
C LEU A 165 2.91 22.31 7.78
N TRP A 166 2.97 21.64 6.63
CA TRP A 166 4.04 21.81 5.65
C TRP A 166 4.11 23.24 5.14
N SER A 167 3.00 23.82 4.69
CA SER A 167 2.99 25.21 4.21
C SER A 167 3.38 26.23 5.30
N LYS A 168 3.07 25.95 6.57
CA LYS A 168 3.55 26.77 7.69
C LYS A 168 5.08 26.67 7.82
N ARG A 169 5.62 25.46 7.81
CA ARG A 169 7.08 25.22 7.94
C ARG A 169 7.87 25.76 6.75
N GLU A 170 7.31 25.68 5.54
CA GLU A 170 7.92 26.29 4.34
C GLU A 170 8.08 27.79 4.51
N LYS A 171 7.03 28.50 4.96
CA LYS A 171 7.13 29.95 5.23
C LYS A 171 8.13 30.29 6.33
N GLU A 172 8.20 29.46 7.38
CA GLU A 172 9.19 29.63 8.44
C GLU A 172 10.61 29.46 7.90
N LEU A 173 10.85 28.45 7.07
CA LEU A 173 12.14 28.20 6.40
C LEU A 173 12.51 29.32 5.43
N GLU A 174 11.56 29.79 4.61
CA GLU A 174 11.76 30.94 3.72
C GLU A 174 12.16 32.20 4.50
N GLY A 175 11.47 32.49 5.60
CA GLY A 175 11.80 33.62 6.46
C GLY A 175 13.21 33.52 7.05
N VAL A 176 13.63 32.33 7.48
CA VAL A 176 15.00 32.09 7.96
C VAL A 176 16.02 32.33 6.83
N ILE A 177 15.75 31.84 5.62
CA ILE A 177 16.64 32.05 4.45
C ILE A 177 16.77 33.54 4.14
N ILE A 178 15.66 34.29 4.09
CA ILE A 178 15.67 35.73 3.82
C ILE A 178 16.48 36.47 4.88
N ASN A 179 16.30 36.14 6.16
CA ASN A 179 17.05 36.76 7.25
C ASN A 179 18.56 36.48 7.14
N ILE A 180 18.95 35.23 6.83
CA ILE A 180 20.36 34.87 6.62
C ILE A 180 20.94 35.66 5.43
N SER A 181 20.22 35.73 4.31
CA SER A 181 20.64 36.50 3.13
C SER A 181 20.78 38.00 3.42
N GLY A 182 19.85 38.58 4.21
CA GLY A 182 19.90 39.97 4.64
C GLY A 182 21.12 40.26 5.50
N VAL A 183 21.35 39.45 6.54
CA VAL A 183 22.54 39.55 7.40
C VAL A 183 23.83 39.42 6.59
N TYR A 184 23.87 38.50 5.63
CA TYR A 184 25.03 38.33 4.75
C TYR A 184 25.26 39.56 3.85
N GLY A 185 24.21 40.16 3.30
CA GLY A 185 24.27 41.41 2.53
C GLY A 185 24.73 42.61 3.36
N ASP A 186 24.21 42.77 4.57
CA ASP A 186 24.60 43.83 5.51
C ASP A 186 26.10 43.71 5.87
N LEU A 187 26.57 42.50 6.17
CA LEU A 187 27.98 42.23 6.43
C LEU A 187 28.86 42.54 5.21
N GLN A 188 28.41 42.22 3.99
CA GLN A 188 29.11 42.55 2.74
C GLN A 188 29.21 44.05 2.50
N GLY A 189 28.19 44.82 2.89
CA GLY A 189 28.22 46.28 2.85
C GLY A 189 29.21 46.90 3.85
N ILE A 190 29.40 46.28 5.02
CA ILE A 190 30.29 46.78 6.09
C ILE A 190 31.76 46.37 5.86
N VAL A 191 32.00 45.12 5.47
CA VAL A 191 33.35 44.51 5.45
C VAL A 191 33.99 44.52 4.05
N GLY A 192 33.23 44.87 3.01
CA GLY A 192 33.69 44.84 1.62
C GLY A 192 33.93 43.40 1.11
N VAL A 193 34.75 43.24 0.07
CA VAL A 193 34.95 42.00 -0.72
C VAL A 193 35.61 40.84 0.08
N SER A 194 35.85 41.00 1.38
CA SER A 194 36.62 40.07 2.22
C SER A 194 35.80 38.95 2.89
N LEU A 195 34.50 38.83 2.62
CA LEU A 195 33.66 37.78 3.22
C LEU A 195 33.80 36.43 2.50
N PRO A 196 33.91 35.30 3.25
CA PRO A 196 33.90 33.96 2.66
C PRO A 196 32.58 33.67 1.96
N GLN A 197 32.63 33.29 0.68
CA GLN A 197 31.45 32.97 -0.11
C GLN A 197 30.71 31.74 0.42
N ILE A 198 29.41 31.87 0.66
CA ILE A 198 28.51 30.76 1.02
C ILE A 198 27.81 30.26 -0.24
N LYS A 199 28.27 29.12 -0.78
CA LYS A 199 27.75 28.50 -2.01
C LYS A 199 26.22 28.31 -2.07
N SER A 200 25.55 28.13 -0.92
CA SER A 200 24.09 27.93 -0.87
C SER A 200 23.27 29.22 -1.00
N LEU A 201 23.91 30.39 -1.02
CA LEU A 201 23.28 31.71 -1.14
C LEU A 201 23.56 32.40 -2.48
N GLU A 202 24.34 31.77 -3.37
CA GLU A 202 24.61 32.31 -4.69
C GLU A 202 23.42 32.08 -5.62
N VAL A 203 22.93 33.16 -6.23
CA VAL A 203 21.97 33.08 -7.34
C VAL A 203 22.77 32.68 -8.59
N PRO A 204 22.40 31.61 -9.31
CA PRO A 204 23.00 31.32 -10.61
C PRO A 204 22.80 32.55 -11.50
N ALA A 205 23.90 33.17 -11.95
CA ALA A 205 23.83 34.35 -12.81
C ALA A 205 22.98 34.03 -14.05
N LEU A 206 21.83 34.69 -14.20
CA LEU A 206 21.08 34.68 -15.44
C LEU A 206 21.95 35.40 -16.47
N GLU A 207 22.45 34.66 -17.46
CA GLU A 207 23.23 35.19 -18.58
C GLU A 207 22.43 36.31 -19.27
N SER A 208 22.82 37.56 -18.99
CA SER A 208 22.22 38.75 -19.57
C SER A 208 22.78 38.96 -20.98
N GLY A 209 21.99 38.55 -21.99
CA GLY A 209 21.89 39.13 -23.33
C GLY A 209 23.19 39.46 -24.09
N GLU A 210 23.53 38.61 -25.06
CA GLU A 210 24.25 39.06 -26.25
C GLU A 210 23.29 39.75 -27.22
N LYS A 211 23.29 41.09 -27.18
CA LYS A 211 23.06 41.89 -28.38
C LYS A 211 24.37 41.93 -29.16
N THR A 212 24.41 41.31 -30.34
CA THR A 212 25.44 41.68 -31.32
C THR A 212 24.89 41.61 -32.74
N LYS A 213 24.95 42.81 -33.34
CA LYS A 213 24.81 43.23 -34.75
C LYS A 213 24.81 42.16 -35.84
#